data_AF-A0A8T4ISQ7-F1
#
_entry.id   AF-A0A8T4ISQ7-F1
#
_cell.length_a   1.000
_cell.length_b   1.000
_cell.length_c   1.000
_cell.angle_alpha   90.00
_cell.angle_beta   90.00
_cell.angle_gamma   90.00
#
_symmetry.space_group_name_H-M   'P 1'
#
loop_
_entity.id
_entity.type
_entity.pdbx_description
1 polymer ?
#
loop_
_entity_poly.entity_id
_entity_poly.type
_entity_poly.pdbx_seq_one_letter_code
_entity_poly.pdbx_strand_id
1 'polypeptide(L)'
;PVTPVPARRAQEGKPAMHGPHHHLVRPALRALGHQAWLAEVSYTFWYDLCLLRTRIEALGRDAPTAAPHLRRAGHALTRARLAMAVRWGHGAVRELERCRRELLCATRKLPVRTPVGVQIAGHLEGLPHIWSYAAGFPAPPLAGDRP
;
A
#
# COMPACT_ATOMS: atom_id res chain seq x y z
N PRO A 1 -12.51 -2.88 -53.16
CA PRO A 1 -13.66 -2.67 -52.26
C PRO A 1 -13.35 -3.22 -50.85
N VAL A 2 -12.99 -2.32 -49.92
CA VAL A 2 -12.66 -2.66 -48.53
C VAL A 2 -13.86 -2.29 -47.66
N THR A 3 -14.48 -3.27 -47.01
CA THR A 3 -15.53 -3.06 -46.00
C THR A 3 -14.93 -2.48 -44.72
N PRO A 4 -15.42 -1.33 -44.20
CA PRO A 4 -14.97 -0.82 -42.91
C PRO A 4 -15.54 -1.68 -41.78
N VAL A 5 -14.64 -2.22 -40.96
CA VAL A 5 -14.97 -2.91 -39.70
C VAL A 5 -15.42 -1.85 -38.68
N PRO A 6 -16.55 -2.03 -37.97
CA PRO A 6 -17.02 -1.03 -37.01
C PRO A 6 -16.07 -0.94 -35.81
N ALA A 7 -15.63 0.29 -35.51
CA ALA A 7 -14.91 0.63 -34.29
C ALA A 7 -15.81 0.36 -33.08
N ARG A 8 -15.67 -0.82 -32.46
CA ARG A 8 -16.15 -1.04 -31.10
C ARG A 8 -15.38 -0.08 -30.20
N ARG A 9 -16.10 0.85 -29.57
CA ARG A 9 -15.57 1.70 -28.49
C ARG A 9 -14.86 0.79 -27.48
N ALA A 10 -13.55 0.98 -27.36
CA ALA A 10 -12.81 0.46 -26.22
C ALA A 10 -13.45 1.08 -24.98
N GLN A 11 -14.24 0.30 -24.24
CA GLN A 11 -14.52 0.62 -22.87
C GLN A 11 -13.16 0.74 -22.19
N GLU A 12 -12.82 1.95 -21.74
CA GLU A 12 -11.71 2.20 -20.83
C GLU A 12 -11.92 1.34 -19.59
N GLY A 13 -11.46 0.10 -19.66
CA GLY A 13 -11.28 -0.77 -18.51
C GLY A 13 -10.19 -0.14 -17.67
N LYS A 14 -10.55 0.77 -16.77
CA LYS A 14 -9.73 1.03 -15.60
C LYS A 14 -9.37 -0.34 -15.02
N PRO A 15 -8.09 -0.68 -14.85
CA PRO A 15 -7.74 -1.95 -14.24
C PRO A 15 -8.29 -1.92 -12.81
N ALA A 16 -9.38 -2.65 -12.60
CA ALA A 16 -9.96 -2.86 -11.29
C ALA A 16 -9.03 -3.81 -10.53
N MET A 17 -7.91 -3.30 -10.01
CA MET A 17 -7.17 -3.95 -8.93
C MET A 17 -7.93 -3.76 -7.63
N HIS A 18 -9.14 -4.27 -7.57
CA HIS A 18 -9.88 -4.43 -6.34
C HIS A 18 -9.96 -5.93 -6.14
N GLY A 19 -9.23 -6.45 -5.14
CA GLY A 19 -9.26 -7.88 -4.82
C GLY A 19 -10.70 -8.37 -4.62
N PRO A 20 -10.97 -9.68 -4.72
CA PRO A 20 -12.31 -10.27 -4.66
C PRO A 20 -13.07 -10.04 -3.34
N HIS A 21 -12.55 -9.24 -2.42
CA HIS A 21 -13.23 -8.85 -1.19
C HIS A 21 -13.86 -7.44 -1.28
N HIS A 22 -13.43 -6.60 -2.23
CA HIS A 22 -13.89 -5.21 -2.33
C HIS A 22 -15.36 -5.06 -2.74
N HIS A 23 -15.94 -6.08 -3.38
CA HIS A 23 -17.33 -6.06 -3.84
C HIS A 23 -18.34 -6.52 -2.78
N LEU A 24 -17.92 -7.30 -1.78
CA LEU A 24 -18.78 -7.76 -0.68
C LEU A 24 -18.83 -6.76 0.49
N VAL A 25 -17.78 -5.95 0.62
CA VAL A 25 -17.62 -5.04 1.77
C VAL A 25 -18.34 -3.70 1.52
N ARG A 26 -18.35 -3.20 0.27
CA ARG A 26 -18.99 -1.93 -0.10
C ARG A 26 -20.48 -1.82 0.26
N PRO A 27 -21.35 -2.81 -0.02
CA PRO A 27 -22.78 -2.68 0.28
C PRO A 27 -23.06 -2.62 1.78
N ALA A 28 -22.36 -3.44 2.57
CA ALA A 28 -22.52 -3.51 4.02
C ALA A 28 -22.05 -2.21 4.71
N LEU A 29 -21.01 -1.57 4.18
CA LEU A 29 -20.47 -0.34 4.75
C LEU A 29 -21.22 0.91 4.28
N ARG A 30 -21.84 0.89 3.10
CA ARG A 30 -22.71 1.99 2.63
C ARG A 30 -23.94 2.20 3.51
N ALA A 31 -24.45 1.13 4.11
CA ALA A 31 -25.61 1.16 5.03
C ALA A 31 -25.29 1.77 6.41
N LEU A 32 -24.01 1.89 6.77
CA LEU A 32 -23.53 2.31 8.10
C LEU A 32 -22.94 3.74 8.11
N GLY A 33 -23.07 4.49 7.02
CA GLY A 33 -22.65 5.89 6.91
C GLY A 33 -21.13 6.12 6.84
N HIS A 34 -20.68 7.37 7.05
CA HIS A 34 -19.28 7.81 6.92
C HIS A 34 -18.30 7.02 7.83
N GLN A 35 -18.78 6.51 8.98
CA GLN A 35 -18.03 5.66 9.92
C GLN A 35 -17.59 4.33 9.28
N ALA A 36 -18.45 3.75 8.43
CA ALA A 36 -18.18 2.49 7.79
C ALA A 36 -17.33 2.61 6.54
N TRP A 37 -17.38 3.74 5.84
CA TRP A 37 -16.38 4.07 4.82
C TRP A 37 -14.97 4.17 5.43
N LEU A 38 -14.82 4.84 6.58
CA LEU A 38 -13.54 4.88 7.30
C LEU A 38 -13.08 3.48 7.75
N ALA A 39 -14.00 2.61 8.13
CA ALA A 39 -13.70 1.22 8.47
C ALA A 39 -13.27 0.39 7.24
N GLU A 40 -13.91 0.58 6.08
CA GLU A 40 -13.53 -0.07 4.80
C GLU A 40 -12.11 0.29 4.40
N VAL A 41 -11.84 1.59 4.39
CA VAL A 41 -10.57 2.15 3.93
C VAL A 41 -9.45 1.75 4.88
N SER A 42 -9.73 1.69 6.20
CA SER A 42 -8.78 1.19 7.19
C SER A 42 -8.45 -0.30 6.99
N TYR A 43 -9.43 -1.12 6.61
CA TYR A 43 -9.25 -2.57 6.44
C TYR A 43 -8.43 -2.91 5.19
N THR A 44 -8.80 -2.36 4.02
CA THR A 44 -8.05 -2.57 2.77
C THR A 44 -6.60 -2.12 2.94
N PHE A 45 -6.40 -0.96 3.55
CA PHE A 45 -5.07 -0.42 3.83
C PHE A 45 -4.26 -1.33 4.77
N TRP A 46 -4.88 -1.79 5.85
CA TRP A 46 -4.25 -2.72 6.80
C TRP A 46 -3.84 -4.04 6.13
N TYR A 47 -4.71 -4.58 5.27
CA TYR A 47 -4.44 -5.79 4.52
C TYR A 47 -3.26 -5.61 3.55
N ASP A 48 -3.23 -4.50 2.80
CA ASP A 48 -2.16 -4.20 1.86
C ASP A 48 -0.79 -4.06 2.55
N LEU A 49 -0.74 -3.42 3.73
CA LEU A 49 0.49 -3.35 4.53
C LEU A 49 0.98 -4.73 4.99
N CYS A 50 0.06 -5.60 5.41
CA CYS A 50 0.39 -6.96 5.81
C CYS A 50 0.93 -7.77 4.63
N LEU A 51 0.26 -7.71 3.48
CA LEU A 51 0.67 -8.42 2.26
C LEU A 51 2.05 -7.93 1.76
N LEU A 52 2.27 -6.61 1.75
CA LEU A 52 3.54 -6.02 1.35
C LEU A 52 4.67 -6.44 2.30
N ARG A 53 4.41 -6.50 3.61
CA ARG A 53 5.39 -6.99 4.59
C ARG A 53 5.80 -8.44 4.29
N THR A 54 4.83 -9.34 4.11
CA THR A 54 5.12 -10.76 3.82
C THR A 54 5.93 -10.93 2.53
N ARG A 55 5.63 -10.13 1.50
CA ARG A 55 6.41 -10.12 0.25
C ARG A 55 7.84 -9.64 0.48
N ILE A 56 8.05 -8.55 1.21
CA ILE A 56 9.39 -8.05 1.55
C ILE A 56 10.19 -9.06 2.38
N GLU A 57 9.56 -9.76 3.32
CA GLU A 57 10.20 -10.82 4.10
C GLU A 57 10.64 -12.01 3.23
N ALA A 58 9.84 -12.38 2.23
CA ALA A 58 10.21 -13.40 1.25
C ALA A 58 11.44 -12.94 0.43
N LEU A 59 11.42 -11.71 -0.10
CA LEU A 59 12.57 -11.14 -0.82
C LEU A 59 13.85 -11.11 0.03
N GLY A 60 13.72 -10.92 1.34
CA GLY A 60 14.85 -10.95 2.27
C GLY A 60 15.49 -12.33 2.44
N ARG A 61 14.74 -13.41 2.21
CA ARG A 61 15.29 -14.79 2.17
C ARG A 61 16.04 -15.05 0.87
N ASP A 62 15.53 -14.52 -0.24
CA ASP A 62 16.10 -14.70 -1.57
C ASP A 62 17.31 -13.80 -1.85
N ALA A 63 17.47 -12.72 -1.09
CA ALA A 63 18.55 -11.75 -1.25
C ALA A 63 19.29 -11.42 0.05
N PRO A 64 20.21 -12.30 0.52
CA PRO A 64 20.90 -12.14 1.79
C PRO A 64 21.65 -10.81 1.96
N THR A 65 22.22 -10.28 0.87
CA THR A 65 22.96 -9.01 0.85
C THR A 65 22.08 -7.78 1.13
N ALA A 66 20.79 -7.85 0.76
CA ALA A 66 19.81 -6.79 1.00
C ALA A 66 18.92 -7.07 2.24
N ALA A 67 19.01 -8.27 2.82
CA ALA A 67 18.16 -8.72 3.91
C ALA A 67 18.09 -7.76 5.12
N PRO A 68 19.18 -7.09 5.57
CA PRO A 68 19.07 -6.13 6.66
C PRO A 68 18.15 -4.93 6.35
N HIS A 69 18.21 -4.40 5.14
CA HIS A 69 17.37 -3.29 4.68
C HIS A 69 15.91 -3.74 4.51
N LEU A 70 15.70 -4.93 3.95
CA LEU A 70 14.37 -5.52 3.78
C LEU A 70 13.69 -5.81 5.14
N ARG A 71 14.45 -6.29 6.13
CA ARG A 71 13.95 -6.43 7.51
C ARG A 71 13.53 -5.08 8.10
N ARG A 72 14.34 -4.02 7.96
CA ARG A 72 13.99 -2.68 8.44
C ARG A 72 12.78 -2.08 7.71
N ALA A 73 12.65 -2.31 6.41
CA ALA A 73 11.47 -1.94 5.64
C ALA A 73 10.21 -2.65 6.18
N GLY A 74 10.29 -3.96 6.46
CA GLY A 74 9.19 -4.72 7.07
C GLY A 74 8.81 -4.24 8.48
N HIS A 75 9.80 -3.83 9.29
CA HIS A 75 9.54 -3.23 10.61
C HIS A 75 8.84 -1.87 10.48
N ALA A 76 9.24 -1.06 9.50
CA ALA A 76 8.57 0.21 9.22
C ALA A 76 7.11 0.00 8.79
N LEU A 77 6.80 -1.02 7.97
CA LEU A 77 5.41 -1.37 7.62
C LEU A 77 4.60 -1.81 8.85
N THR A 78 5.21 -2.60 9.73
CA THR A 78 4.57 -3.00 11.00
C THR A 78 4.24 -1.77 11.86
N ARG A 79 5.16 -0.81 11.96
CA ARG A 79 4.92 0.45 12.70
C ARG A 79 3.91 1.35 12.01
N ALA A 80 3.90 1.43 10.67
CA ALA A 80 2.87 2.15 9.93
C ALA A 80 1.48 1.57 10.18
N ARG A 81 1.37 0.24 10.20
CA ARG A 81 0.13 -0.48 10.56
C ARG A 81 -0.33 -0.17 11.98
N LEU A 82 0.58 -0.15 12.95
CA LEU A 82 0.26 0.23 14.33
C LEU A 82 -0.17 1.70 14.42
N ALA A 83 0.55 2.63 13.79
CA ALA A 83 0.19 4.04 13.77
C ALA A 83 -1.22 4.27 13.19
N MET A 84 -1.60 3.54 12.15
CA MET A 84 -2.95 3.56 11.61
C MET A 84 -4.01 3.04 12.58
N ALA A 85 -3.71 1.97 13.33
CA ALA A 85 -4.64 1.42 14.31
C ALA A 85 -4.93 2.42 15.45
N VAL A 86 -3.96 3.27 15.79
CA VAL A 86 -4.11 4.37 16.76
C VAL A 86 -4.61 5.67 16.08
N ARG A 87 -5.07 5.58 14.83
CA ARG A 87 -5.59 6.67 13.98
C ARG A 87 -4.58 7.79 13.65
N TRP A 88 -3.28 7.59 13.83
CA TRP A 88 -2.27 8.60 13.53
C TRP A 88 -1.81 8.53 12.07
N GLY A 89 -2.58 9.16 11.16
CA GLY A 89 -2.25 9.24 9.73
C GLY A 89 -0.83 9.76 9.46
N HIS A 90 -0.42 10.82 10.15
CA HIS A 90 0.95 11.37 10.05
C HIS A 90 2.05 10.40 10.52
N GLY A 91 1.77 9.60 11.57
CA GLY A 91 2.69 8.57 12.06
C GLY A 91 2.86 7.45 11.04
N ALA A 92 1.77 7.04 10.40
CA ALA A 92 1.80 6.05 9.33
C ALA A 92 2.60 6.55 8.12
N VAL A 93 2.37 7.79 7.66
CA VAL A 93 3.10 8.41 6.55
C VAL A 93 4.61 8.45 6.82
N ARG A 94 5.03 8.84 8.03
CA ARG A 94 6.45 8.88 8.41
C ARG A 94 7.11 7.50 8.35
N GLU A 95 6.42 6.47 8.81
CA GLU A 95 6.93 5.09 8.76
C GLU A 95 6.92 4.52 7.35
N LEU A 96 5.96 4.89 6.50
CA LEU A 96 5.99 4.55 5.07
C LEU A 96 7.16 5.22 4.34
N GLU A 97 7.50 6.47 4.68
CA GLU A 97 8.71 7.14 4.16
C GLU A 97 9.99 6.45 4.63
N ARG A 98 10.01 5.96 5.86
CA ARG A 98 11.12 5.12 6.34
C ARG A 98 11.19 3.79 5.58
N CYS A 99 10.05 3.15 5.31
CA CYS A 99 9.97 1.95 4.50
C CYS A 99 10.55 2.18 3.09
N ARG A 100 10.10 3.24 2.41
CA ARG A 100 10.61 3.63 1.08
C ARG A 100 12.13 3.79 1.09
N ARG A 101 12.68 4.53 2.05
CA ARG A 101 14.14 4.76 2.13
C ARG A 101 14.91 3.45 2.31
N GLU A 102 14.42 2.54 3.14
CA GLU A 102 15.07 1.23 3.30
C GLU A 102 14.97 0.37 2.03
N LEU A 103 13.84 0.41 1.30
CA LEU A 103 13.71 -0.27 0.01
C LEU A 103 14.66 0.31 -1.04
N LEU A 104 14.81 1.64 -1.10
CA LEU A 104 15.81 2.30 -1.95
C LEU A 104 17.26 1.95 -1.56
N CYS A 105 17.53 1.77 -0.28
CA CYS A 105 18.83 1.27 0.16
C CYS A 105 19.04 -0.20 -0.22
N ALA A 106 17.99 -1.02 -0.15
CA ALA A 106 18.03 -2.42 -0.58
C ALA A 106 18.34 -2.54 -2.08
N THR A 107 17.71 -1.72 -2.94
CA THR A 107 18.00 -1.76 -4.39
C THR A 107 19.45 -1.43 -4.72
N ARG A 108 20.07 -0.49 -3.99
CA ARG A 108 21.51 -0.17 -4.14
C ARG A 108 22.45 -1.33 -3.78
N LYS A 109 21.96 -2.34 -3.06
CA LYS A 109 22.72 -3.54 -2.67
C LYS A 109 22.46 -4.73 -3.59
N LEU A 110 21.56 -4.59 -4.56
CA LEU A 110 21.20 -5.63 -5.51
C LEU A 110 21.77 -5.30 -6.89
N PRO A 111 22.22 -6.31 -7.65
CA PRO A 111 22.49 -6.11 -9.06
C PRO A 111 21.21 -5.68 -9.78
N VAL A 112 21.30 -4.62 -10.61
CA VAL A 112 20.17 -3.93 -11.27
C VAL A 112 19.23 -4.87 -12.04
N ARG A 113 19.72 -6.04 -12.47
CA ARG A 113 18.97 -7.02 -13.28
C ARG A 113 18.45 -8.22 -12.50
N THR A 114 18.54 -8.22 -11.17
CA THR A 114 18.02 -9.35 -10.38
C THR A 114 16.49 -9.35 -10.33
N PRO A 115 15.83 -10.52 -10.34
CA PRO A 115 14.38 -10.62 -10.15
C PRO A 115 13.89 -9.94 -8.86
N VAL A 116 14.71 -9.96 -7.81
CA VAL A 116 14.45 -9.28 -6.53
C VAL A 116 14.46 -7.76 -6.70
N GLY A 117 15.44 -7.21 -7.42
CA GLY A 117 15.51 -5.78 -7.71
C GLY A 117 14.29 -5.28 -8.48
N VAL A 118 13.81 -6.05 -9.46
CA VAL A 118 12.59 -5.73 -10.22
C VAL A 118 11.35 -5.72 -9.31
N GLN A 119 11.21 -6.70 -8.42
CA GLN A 119 10.08 -6.73 -7.47
C GLN A 119 10.11 -5.55 -6.48
N ILE A 120 11.29 -5.19 -5.96
CA ILE A 120 11.41 -4.02 -5.08
C ILE A 120 11.07 -2.72 -5.83
N ALA A 121 11.51 -2.58 -7.09
CA ALA A 121 11.15 -1.43 -7.92
C ALA A 121 9.64 -1.32 -8.11
N GLY A 122 8.97 -2.43 -8.44
CA GLY A 122 7.50 -2.46 -8.54
C GLY A 122 6.79 -2.11 -7.23
N HIS A 123 7.35 -2.52 -6.08
CA HIS A 123 6.82 -2.11 -4.78
C HIS A 123 7.01 -0.61 -4.51
N LEU A 124 8.15 -0.03 -4.88
CA LEU A 124 8.42 1.40 -4.76
C LEU A 124 7.48 2.25 -5.62
N GLU A 125 7.15 1.79 -6.82
CA GLU A 125 6.16 2.42 -7.70
C GLU A 125 4.74 2.38 -7.13
N GLY A 126 4.42 1.34 -6.34
CA GLY A 126 3.12 1.19 -5.68
C GLY A 126 2.95 1.96 -4.37
N LEU A 127 4.04 2.37 -3.70
CA LEU A 127 4.00 3.09 -2.42
C LEU A 127 3.25 4.45 -2.45
N PRO A 128 3.32 5.27 -3.52
CA PRO A 128 2.59 6.53 -3.59
C PRO A 128 1.09 6.38 -3.38
N HIS A 129 0.48 5.31 -3.87
CA HIS A 129 -0.94 5.04 -3.62
C HIS A 129 -1.21 4.86 -2.12
N ILE A 130 -0.38 4.09 -1.43
CA ILE A 130 -0.45 3.84 0.02
C ILE A 130 -0.27 5.16 0.80
N TRP A 131 0.60 6.07 0.36
CA TRP A 131 0.74 7.39 0.99
C TRP A 131 -0.47 8.30 0.82
N SER A 132 -1.01 8.40 -0.39
CA SER A 132 -2.20 9.21 -0.65
C SER A 132 -3.37 8.73 0.21
N TYR A 133 -3.48 7.42 0.44
CA TYR A 133 -4.45 6.86 1.39
C TYR A 133 -4.14 7.25 2.84
N ALA A 134 -2.91 7.04 3.32
CA ALA A 134 -2.53 7.35 4.71
C ALA A 134 -2.69 8.84 5.07
N ALA A 135 -2.43 9.74 4.12
CA ALA A 135 -2.59 11.18 4.29
C ALA A 135 -4.06 11.62 4.37
N GLY A 136 -4.99 10.82 3.85
CA GLY A 136 -6.43 11.09 3.91
C GLY A 136 -7.08 10.79 5.26
N PHE A 137 -6.35 10.18 6.20
CA PHE A 137 -6.88 9.91 7.54
C PHE A 137 -6.69 11.12 8.45
N PRO A 138 -7.79 11.78 8.90
CA PRO A 138 -7.67 12.85 9.87
C PRO A 138 -7.03 12.29 11.14
N ALA A 139 -6.03 12.99 11.68
CA ALA A 139 -5.52 12.66 13.00
C ALA A 139 -6.69 12.73 13.99
N PRO A 140 -6.88 11.76 14.90
CA PRO A 140 -7.83 11.90 15.98
C PRO A 140 -7.45 13.17 16.73
N PRO A 141 -8.43 14.01 17.13
CA PRO A 141 -8.13 15.10 18.06
C PRO A 141 -7.36 14.49 19.23
N LEU A 142 -6.20 15.05 19.56
CA LEU A 142 -5.42 14.57 20.69
C LEU A 142 -6.34 14.71 21.90
N ALA A 143 -6.50 13.66 22.69
CA ALA A 143 -7.30 13.69 23.90
C ALA A 143 -6.66 14.71 24.87
N GLY A 144 -7.09 15.96 24.79
CA GLY A 144 -6.40 17.10 25.40
C GLY A 144 -6.59 18.42 24.64
N ASP A 145 -6.86 18.37 23.33
CA ASP A 145 -7.26 19.54 22.53
C ASP A 145 -8.71 19.89 22.89
N ARG A 146 -8.91 20.59 24.00
CA ARG A 146 -10.18 21.28 24.28
C ARG A 146 -10.26 22.53 23.40
N PRO A 147 -11.46 22.91 22.93
CA PRO A 147 -11.68 24.14 22.18
C PRO A 147 -11.28 25.39 22.98
#